data_AF-X1QYX5-F1
#
_entry.id   AF-X1QYX5-F1
#
_cell.length_a   1.000
_cell.length_b   1.000
_cell.length_c   1.000
_cell.angle_alpha   90.00
_cell.angle_beta   90.00
_cell.angle_gamma   90.00
#
_symmetry.space_group_name_H-M   'P 1'
#
loop_
_entity.id
_entity.type
_entity.pdbx_description
1 polymer ?
#
loop_
_entity_poly.entity_id
_entity_poly.type
_entity_poly.pdbx_seq_one_letter_code
_entity_poly.pdbx_strand_id
1 'polypeptide(L)'
;ALCQPIPKPEALEESCLKLQINKVVSPEEVVGWLVDNGFERVERVDLPGQFARRGGIVDIYAPLALKTQDSRPKTQDQAFDDRRRTTDDGRWRQSSSLSTGTSNGAEAVRVEFFGDTVESIREINLDTQRSSQQIESIGIVSAVCGAAAEQRELFVNILPKDTIIILEEPGDIEEVANVFLERAEDAGRLYSWRDIYAGLERFTQLRIYRFAPSASGDFLKGRYKERAVLPTQ
;
A
#
# COMPACT_ATOMS: atom_id res chain seq x y z
N ALA A 1 -1.84 -12.65 -9.09
CA ALA A 1 -1.32 -11.29 -8.88
C ALA A 1 -0.74 -10.69 -10.17
N LEU A 2 0.30 -11.28 -10.80
CA LEU A 2 0.94 -10.68 -11.99
C LEU A 2 0.01 -10.44 -13.19
N CYS A 3 -1.00 -11.30 -13.39
CA CYS A 3 -2.00 -11.10 -14.45
C CYS A 3 -2.99 -9.96 -14.17
N GLN A 4 -3.05 -9.49 -12.92
CA GLN A 4 -3.95 -8.40 -12.56
C GLN A 4 -3.28 -7.06 -12.88
N PRO A 5 -3.99 -6.15 -13.55
CA PRO A 5 -3.48 -4.79 -13.74
C PRO A 5 -3.39 -4.06 -12.41
N ILE A 6 -2.46 -3.12 -12.33
CA ILE A 6 -2.37 -2.15 -11.26
C ILE A 6 -2.64 -0.74 -11.81
N PRO A 7 -2.98 0.25 -10.98
CA PRO A 7 -3.00 1.63 -11.42
C PRO A 7 -1.60 2.12 -11.82
N LYS A 8 -1.53 2.97 -12.85
CA LYS A 8 -0.32 3.73 -13.18
C LYS A 8 0.07 4.64 -12.01
N PRO A 9 1.37 4.86 -11.76
CA PRO A 9 1.83 5.79 -10.73
C PRO A 9 1.21 7.19 -10.87
N GLU A 10 1.14 7.71 -12.10
CA GLU A 10 0.55 9.03 -12.38
C GLU A 10 -0.95 9.05 -12.05
N ALA A 11 -1.67 7.99 -12.43
CA ALA A 11 -3.09 7.86 -12.13
C ALA A 11 -3.33 7.79 -10.61
N LEU A 12 -2.47 7.09 -9.87
CA LEU A 12 -2.53 7.01 -8.41
C LEU A 12 -2.33 8.39 -7.75
N GLU A 13 -1.38 9.18 -8.26
CA GLU A 13 -1.09 10.53 -7.76
C GLU A 13 -2.22 11.53 -8.05
N GLU A 14 -2.81 11.46 -9.24
CA GLU A 14 -3.94 12.30 -9.68
C GLU A 14 -5.24 11.93 -8.99
N SER A 15 -5.49 10.64 -8.78
CA SER A 15 -6.71 10.14 -8.13
C SER A 15 -6.60 10.11 -6.60
N CYS A 16 -5.68 10.86 -6.00
CA CYS A 16 -5.49 10.91 -4.56
C CYS A 16 -6.14 12.17 -3.98
N LEU A 17 -7.05 12.00 -3.02
CA LEU A 17 -7.55 13.12 -2.24
C LEU A 17 -6.49 13.56 -1.22
N LYS A 18 -5.88 14.72 -1.45
CA LYS A 18 -4.85 15.28 -0.58
C LYS A 18 -5.46 16.32 0.35
N LEU A 19 -5.50 16.03 1.64
CA LEU A 19 -5.97 16.94 2.68
C LEU A 19 -4.79 17.41 3.52
N GLN A 20 -4.73 18.70 3.80
CA GLN A 20 -3.68 19.31 4.60
C GLN A 20 -4.26 20.48 5.39
N ILE A 21 -3.80 20.64 6.63
CA ILE A 21 -4.21 21.75 7.50
C ILE A 21 -3.90 23.09 6.82
N ASN A 22 -4.80 24.08 6.98
CA ASN A 22 -4.77 25.41 6.38
C ASN A 22 -4.90 25.44 4.86
N LYS A 23 -5.22 24.32 4.20
CA LYS A 23 -5.59 24.33 2.79
C LYS A 23 -7.08 24.60 2.63
N VAL A 24 -7.39 25.32 1.56
CA VAL A 24 -8.77 25.62 1.15
C VAL A 24 -9.29 24.46 0.33
N VAL A 25 -10.28 23.77 0.87
CA VAL A 25 -11.10 22.73 0.23
C VAL A 25 -12.39 22.64 1.04
N SER A 26 -13.54 22.70 0.36
CA SER A 26 -14.83 22.64 1.03
C SER A 26 -15.17 21.21 1.50
N PRO A 27 -15.94 21.06 2.59
CA PRO A 27 -16.47 19.75 2.99
C PRO A 27 -17.27 19.07 1.86
N GLU A 28 -17.97 19.85 1.05
CA GLU A 28 -18.73 19.41 -0.12
C GLU A 28 -17.84 18.74 -1.16
N GLU A 29 -16.71 19.35 -1.52
CA GLU A 29 -15.74 18.78 -2.46
C GLU A 29 -15.16 17.47 -1.93
N VAL A 30 -14.81 17.40 -0.65
CA VAL A 30 -14.30 16.17 -0.02
C VAL A 30 -15.35 15.06 -0.06
N VAL A 31 -16.60 15.36 0.29
CA VAL A 31 -17.69 14.38 0.28
C VAL A 31 -18.01 13.92 -1.15
N GLY A 32 -18.06 14.84 -2.11
CA GLY A 32 -18.26 14.52 -3.52
C GLY A 32 -17.20 13.53 -4.00
N TRP A 33 -15.92 13.85 -3.75
CA TRP A 33 -14.82 12.96 -4.09
C TRP A 33 -14.96 11.58 -3.43
N LEU A 34 -15.29 11.51 -2.14
CA LEU A 34 -15.45 10.23 -1.42
C LEU A 34 -16.53 9.36 -2.07
N VAL A 35 -17.69 9.93 -2.38
CA VAL A 35 -18.80 9.23 -3.04
C VAL A 35 -18.39 8.75 -4.44
N ASP A 36 -17.80 9.64 -5.24
CA ASP A 36 -17.36 9.31 -6.61
C ASP A 36 -16.28 8.23 -6.64
N ASN A 37 -15.53 8.07 -5.54
CA ASN A 37 -14.48 7.07 -5.37
C ASN A 37 -14.91 5.85 -4.56
N GLY A 38 -16.22 5.62 -4.42
CA GLY A 38 -16.80 4.39 -3.90
C GLY A 38 -16.85 4.28 -2.38
N PHE A 39 -16.65 5.39 -1.65
CA PHE A 39 -16.85 5.39 -0.21
C PHE A 39 -18.33 5.40 0.15
N GLU A 40 -18.68 4.62 1.17
CA GLU A 40 -20.03 4.54 1.69
C GLU A 40 -20.27 5.61 2.75
N ARG A 41 -21.35 6.37 2.60
CA ARG A 41 -21.79 7.34 3.62
C ARG A 41 -22.55 6.62 4.73
N VAL A 42 -22.08 6.77 5.96
CA VAL A 42 -22.65 6.15 7.16
C VAL A 42 -22.83 7.18 8.28
N GLU A 43 -23.57 6.82 9.32
CA GLU A 43 -23.70 7.67 10.51
C GLU A 43 -22.45 7.64 11.40
N ARG A 44 -21.82 6.47 11.49
CA ARG A 44 -20.61 6.20 12.27
C ARG A 44 -19.70 5.32 11.44
N VAL A 45 -18.42 5.69 11.42
CA VAL A 45 -17.40 4.97 10.66
C VAL A 45 -16.93 3.77 11.47
N ASP A 46 -16.99 2.59 10.85
CA ASP A 46 -16.62 1.31 11.46
C ASP A 46 -15.67 0.49 10.56
N LEU A 47 -15.84 0.57 9.24
CA LEU A 47 -15.08 -0.21 8.26
C LEU A 47 -14.30 0.67 7.27
N PRO A 48 -13.17 0.19 6.72
CA PRO A 48 -12.47 0.89 5.64
C PRO A 48 -13.38 1.13 4.44
N GLY A 49 -13.27 2.30 3.83
CA GLY A 49 -14.14 2.73 2.72
C GLY A 49 -15.41 3.42 3.18
N GLN A 50 -15.56 3.71 4.48
CA GLN A 50 -16.70 4.45 5.00
C GLN A 50 -16.33 5.89 5.36
N PHE A 51 -17.32 6.77 5.31
CA PHE A 51 -17.22 8.13 5.84
C PHE A 51 -18.51 8.60 6.49
N ALA A 52 -18.40 9.50 7.46
CA ALA A 52 -19.53 10.15 8.12
C ALA A 52 -19.33 11.67 8.10
N ARG A 53 -20.40 12.43 7.82
CA ARG A 53 -20.37 13.89 7.84
C ARG A 53 -21.31 14.44 8.90
N ARG A 54 -20.79 15.31 9.78
CA ARG A 54 -21.53 15.96 10.86
C ARG A 54 -21.19 17.46 10.90
N GLY A 55 -21.97 18.27 10.19
CA GLY A 55 -21.70 19.71 10.05
C GLY A 55 -20.35 19.97 9.36
N GLY A 56 -19.45 20.66 10.07
CA GLY A 56 -18.08 20.96 9.63
C GLY A 56 -17.07 19.85 9.93
N ILE A 57 -17.50 18.64 10.25
CA ILE A 57 -16.63 17.50 10.53
C ILE A 57 -16.91 16.38 9.54
N VAL A 58 -15.84 15.78 8.99
CA VAL A 58 -15.89 14.59 8.16
C VAL A 58 -14.97 13.52 8.76
N ASP A 59 -15.56 12.43 9.22
CA ASP A 59 -14.84 11.22 9.64
C ASP A 59 -14.67 10.31 8.43
N ILE A 60 -13.47 9.83 8.16
CA ILE A 60 -13.12 9.02 6.99
C ILE A 60 -12.27 7.85 7.45
N TYR A 61 -12.61 6.63 7.04
CA TYR A 61 -11.72 5.47 7.15
C TYR A 61 -11.17 5.10 5.80
N ALA A 62 -9.98 5.63 5.49
CA ALA A 62 -9.27 5.37 4.26
C ALA A 62 -8.72 3.93 4.28
N PRO A 63 -9.02 3.08 3.27
CA PRO A 63 -8.40 1.75 3.15
C PRO A 63 -6.89 1.81 2.88
N LEU A 64 -6.47 2.87 2.21
CA LEU A 64 -5.06 3.16 1.95
C LEU A 64 -4.82 4.66 2.08
N ALA A 65 -4.03 5.01 3.09
CA ALA A 65 -3.59 6.36 3.36
C ALA A 65 -2.08 6.51 3.14
N LEU A 66 -1.70 7.66 2.61
CA LEU A 66 -0.32 8.12 2.44
C LEU A 66 -0.10 9.26 3.43
N LYS A 67 0.55 8.98 4.57
CA LYS A 67 0.93 10.02 5.54
C LYS A 67 2.30 10.58 5.19
N THR A 68 2.38 11.89 5.01
CA THR A 68 3.68 12.57 4.99
C THR A 68 3.96 13.05 6.41
N GLN A 69 4.80 12.33 7.17
CA GLN A 69 5.35 12.88 8.40
C GLN A 69 6.47 13.85 8.03
N ASP A 70 6.32 15.13 8.38
CA ASP A 70 7.43 16.07 8.30
C ASP A 70 8.49 15.69 9.33
N SER A 71 9.73 15.56 8.87
CA SER A 71 10.90 15.22 9.68
C SER A 71 11.40 16.44 10.44
N ARG A 72 10.52 17.14 11.16
CA ARG A 72 11.01 18.17 12.09
C ARG A 72 11.55 17.45 13.32
N PRO A 73 12.83 17.63 13.68
CA PRO A 73 13.35 17.07 14.90
C PRO A 73 12.49 17.61 16.04
N LYS A 74 11.89 16.71 16.83
CA LYS A 74 11.33 17.07 18.14
C LYS A 74 12.42 17.87 18.85
N THR A 75 12.15 19.13 19.14
CA THR A 75 13.05 19.98 19.91
C THR A 75 13.48 19.22 21.16
N GLN A 76 14.77 19.29 21.44
CA GLN A 76 15.52 18.43 22.36
C GLN A 76 15.07 18.55 23.84
N ASP A 77 14.06 19.36 24.13
CA ASP A 77 13.60 19.69 25.48
C ASP A 77 12.62 18.66 26.08
N GLN A 78 12.14 17.67 25.31
CA GLN A 78 11.24 16.61 25.82
C GLN A 78 11.92 15.23 26.00
N ALA A 79 13.22 15.11 25.68
CA ALA A 79 13.96 13.85 25.86
C ALA A 79 14.65 13.72 27.23
N PHE A 80 14.42 14.68 28.14
CA PHE A 80 15.13 14.76 29.41
C PHE A 80 14.40 14.16 30.62
N ASP A 81 13.13 13.76 30.49
CA ASP A 81 12.34 13.26 31.64
C ASP A 81 12.11 11.73 31.66
N ASP A 82 12.53 11.00 30.62
CA ASP A 82 12.23 9.56 30.50
C ASP A 82 13.41 8.63 30.94
N ARG A 83 14.45 9.18 31.56
CA ARG A 83 15.65 8.43 32.02
C ARG A 83 15.73 8.20 33.53
N ARG A 84 14.63 8.29 34.27
CA ARG A 84 14.56 7.84 35.66
C ARG A 84 13.30 7.04 35.96
N ARG A 85 13.16 5.89 35.31
CA ARG A 85 12.44 4.75 35.89
C ARG A 85 13.28 3.50 35.71
N THR A 86 14.16 3.28 36.69
CA THR A 86 14.75 1.97 36.93
C THR A 86 13.64 1.09 37.52
N THR A 87 13.23 0.05 36.79
CA THR A 87 12.55 -1.10 37.42
C THR A 87 13.59 -2.18 37.68
N ASP A 88 13.45 -2.84 38.82
CA ASP A 88 14.47 -3.67 39.48
C ASP A 88 14.49 -5.13 38.97
N ASP A 89 14.10 -5.35 37.71
CA ASP A 89 13.75 -6.68 37.20
C ASP A 89 14.43 -7.08 35.88
N GLY A 90 15.49 -6.37 35.47
CA GLY A 90 16.50 -6.92 34.53
C GLY A 90 15.98 -7.36 33.14
N ARG A 91 14.79 -6.91 32.73
CA ARG A 91 14.19 -7.31 31.44
C ARG A 91 14.42 -6.22 30.39
N TRP A 92 15.23 -6.53 29.38
CA TRP A 92 15.39 -5.68 28.20
C TRP A 92 14.04 -5.47 27.51
N ARG A 93 13.51 -4.25 27.56
CA ARG A 93 12.48 -3.81 26.61
C ARG A 93 13.14 -3.76 25.24
N GLN A 94 12.63 -4.54 24.29
CA GLN A 94 12.99 -4.40 22.88
C GLN A 94 12.82 -2.93 22.50
N SER A 95 13.93 -2.28 22.19
CA SER A 95 13.92 -1.01 21.49
C SER A 95 13.20 -1.24 20.17
N SER A 96 11.95 -0.79 20.08
CA SER A 96 11.26 -0.67 18.80
C SER A 96 12.14 0.18 17.90
N SER A 97 12.69 -0.48 16.90
CA SER A 97 13.42 0.14 15.79
C SER A 97 12.74 1.43 15.39
N LEU A 98 13.50 2.52 15.33
CA LEU A 98 13.07 3.76 14.69
C LEU A 98 12.69 3.42 13.23
N SER A 99 11.41 3.20 12.97
CA SER A 99 10.88 3.37 11.63
C SER A 99 10.69 4.86 11.43
N THR A 100 11.50 5.47 10.57
CA THR A 100 11.12 6.70 9.87
C THR A 100 9.95 6.29 8.97
N GLY A 101 8.77 6.18 9.57
CA GLY A 101 7.67 5.39 9.04
C GLY A 101 6.64 6.26 8.35
N THR A 102 6.69 6.31 7.03
CA THR A 102 5.47 6.47 6.24
C THR A 102 4.57 5.28 6.59
N SER A 103 3.52 5.46 7.38
CA SER A 103 2.52 4.41 7.58
C SER A 103 1.64 4.35 6.33
N ASN A 104 1.95 3.40 5.46
CA ASN A 104 1.08 3.03 4.34
C ASN A 104 0.12 1.95 4.85
N GLY A 105 -1.11 2.33 5.15
CA GLY A 105 -2.10 1.42 5.72
C GLY A 105 -3.49 2.03 5.77
N ALA A 106 -4.46 1.26 6.26
CA ALA A 106 -5.80 1.74 6.48
C ALA A 106 -5.81 2.67 7.71
N GLU A 107 -6.44 3.83 7.59
CA GLU A 107 -6.35 4.91 8.59
C GLU A 107 -7.72 5.58 8.76
N ALA A 108 -8.17 5.70 10.01
CA ALA A 108 -9.38 6.42 10.37
C ALA A 108 -9.03 7.82 10.87
N VAL A 109 -9.52 8.85 10.17
CA VAL A 109 -9.25 10.25 10.46
C VAL A 109 -10.51 11.08 10.56
N ARG A 110 -10.46 12.11 11.41
CA ARG A 110 -11.43 13.19 11.52
C ARG A 110 -10.83 14.43 10.89
N VAL A 111 -11.53 14.97 9.91
CA VAL A 111 -11.18 16.24 9.26
C VAL A 111 -12.18 17.29 9.73
N GLU A 112 -11.67 18.31 10.41
CA GLU A 112 -12.46 19.42 10.94
C GLU A 112 -12.26 20.64 10.04
N PHE A 113 -13.35 21.31 9.70
CA PHE A 113 -13.39 22.43 8.76
C PHE A 113 -13.94 23.70 9.42
N PHE A 114 -13.34 24.83 9.06
CA PHE A 114 -13.88 26.16 9.29
C PHE A 114 -14.21 26.81 7.95
N GLY A 115 -15.50 26.82 7.59
CA GLY A 115 -15.93 27.14 6.22
C GLY A 115 -15.28 26.16 5.23
N ASP A 116 -14.57 26.70 4.25
CA ASP A 116 -13.90 25.92 3.20
C ASP A 116 -12.42 25.67 3.51
N THR A 117 -12.01 25.75 4.77
CA THR A 117 -10.60 25.54 5.18
C THR A 117 -10.50 24.37 6.15
N VAL A 118 -9.53 23.48 5.91
CA VAL A 118 -9.19 22.40 6.84
C VAL A 118 -8.53 22.99 8.07
N GLU A 119 -9.23 22.93 9.20
CA GLU A 119 -8.76 23.43 10.50
C GLU A 119 -7.87 22.40 11.20
N SER A 120 -8.29 21.13 11.20
CA SER A 120 -7.53 20.06 11.83
C SER A 120 -7.76 18.71 11.16
N ILE A 121 -6.75 17.84 11.22
CA ILE A 121 -6.86 16.43 10.83
C ILE A 121 -6.36 15.60 12.00
N ARG A 122 -7.19 14.71 12.54
CA ARG A 122 -6.87 13.90 13.72
C ARG A 122 -7.15 12.44 13.48
N GLU A 123 -6.35 11.56 14.04
CA GLU A 123 -6.67 10.13 14.06
C GLU A 123 -7.89 9.87 14.95
N ILE A 124 -8.72 8.88 14.60
CA ILE A 124 -9.90 8.47 15.38
C ILE A 124 -9.69 7.06 15.90
N ASN A 125 -9.96 6.85 17.20
CA ASN A 125 -10.14 5.51 17.74
C ASN A 125 -11.58 5.02 17.42
N LEU A 126 -11.72 3.98 16.59
CA LEU A 126 -13.02 3.51 16.08
C LEU A 126 -13.96 2.96 17.18
N ASP A 127 -13.41 2.40 18.26
CA ASP A 127 -14.23 1.89 19.37
C ASP A 127 -14.90 3.04 20.13
N THR A 128 -14.10 4.04 20.50
CA THR A 128 -14.53 5.16 21.36
C THR A 128 -15.02 6.38 20.59
N GLN A 129 -14.77 6.43 19.27
CA GLN A 129 -15.06 7.55 18.37
C GLN A 129 -14.43 8.89 18.81
N ARG A 130 -13.34 8.80 19.58
CA ARG A 130 -12.57 9.94 20.08
C ARG A 130 -11.35 10.18 19.20
N SER A 131 -11.12 11.45 18.92
CA SER A 131 -9.92 11.90 18.23
C SER A 131 -8.70 11.85 19.14
N SER A 132 -7.55 11.49 18.60
CA SER A 132 -6.28 11.39 19.31
C SER A 132 -5.27 12.39 18.75
N GLN A 133 -4.18 11.91 18.16
CA GLN A 133 -3.09 12.70 17.65
C GLN A 133 -3.52 13.47 16.39
N GLN A 134 -3.09 14.73 16.31
CA GLN A 134 -3.24 15.56 15.13
C GLN A 134 -2.12 15.26 14.12
N ILE A 135 -2.48 15.21 12.84
CA ILE A 135 -1.56 15.04 11.71
C ILE A 135 -1.65 16.25 10.78
N GLU A 136 -0.55 16.57 10.08
CA GLU A 136 -0.50 17.77 9.23
C GLU A 136 -1.20 17.56 7.88
N SER A 137 -1.10 16.35 7.34
CA SER A 137 -1.66 16.00 6.04
C SER A 137 -1.95 14.50 5.93
N ILE A 138 -2.85 14.16 5.02
CA ILE A 138 -3.17 12.80 4.61
C ILE A 138 -3.50 12.79 3.11
N GLY A 139 -2.92 11.83 2.38
CA GLY A 139 -3.38 11.45 1.05
C GLY A 139 -4.26 10.21 1.15
N ILE A 140 -5.46 10.26 0.59
CA ILE A 140 -6.40 9.13 0.55
C ILE A 140 -6.43 8.60 -0.88
N VAL A 141 -6.09 7.32 -1.05
CA VAL A 141 -6.12 6.67 -2.35
C VAL A 141 -7.52 6.17 -2.64
N SER A 142 -8.01 6.43 -3.85
CA SER A 142 -9.29 5.92 -4.33
C SER A 142 -9.33 4.39 -4.35
N ALA A 143 -10.42 3.80 -3.85
CA ALA A 143 -10.64 2.35 -3.90
C ALA A 143 -10.88 1.86 -5.35
N VAL A 144 -11.29 2.76 -6.25
CA VAL A 144 -11.52 2.47 -7.68
C VAL A 144 -10.38 2.95 -8.57
N CYS A 145 -9.24 3.37 -7.99
CA CYS A 145 -8.06 3.74 -8.76
C CYS A 145 -7.66 2.60 -9.72
N GLY A 146 -7.39 2.92 -10.98
CA GLY A 146 -7.07 1.93 -12.02
C GLY A 146 -8.28 1.16 -12.58
N ALA A 147 -9.51 1.58 -12.25
CA ALA A 147 -10.71 0.98 -12.83
C ALA A 147 -10.85 1.26 -14.33
N ALA A 148 -10.41 2.42 -14.82
CA ALA A 148 -10.40 2.76 -16.25
C ALA A 148 -9.23 2.06 -16.96
N ALA A 149 -9.44 1.59 -18.20
CA ALA A 149 -8.46 0.79 -18.91
C ALA A 149 -7.14 1.57 -19.19
N GLU A 150 -7.26 2.86 -19.46
CA GLU A 150 -6.15 3.78 -19.72
C GLU A 150 -5.28 4.07 -18.49
N GLN A 151 -5.83 3.85 -17.29
CA GLN A 151 -5.15 4.05 -16.01
C GLN A 151 -4.45 2.78 -15.52
N ARG A 152 -4.55 1.67 -16.25
CA ARG A 152 -3.97 0.38 -15.87
C ARG A 152 -2.56 0.21 -16.42
N GLU A 153 -1.75 -0.53 -15.67
CA GLU A 153 -0.38 -0.87 -16.00
C GLU A 153 -0.04 -2.28 -15.55
N LEU A 154 0.94 -2.89 -16.20
CA LEU A 154 1.59 -4.11 -15.74
C LEU A 154 2.45 -3.81 -14.52
N PHE A 155 2.33 -4.63 -13.46
CA PHE A 155 3.16 -4.49 -12.26
C PHE A 155 4.66 -4.44 -12.60
N VAL A 156 5.11 -5.24 -13.57
CA VAL A 156 6.52 -5.29 -13.97
C VAL A 156 7.02 -3.99 -14.59
N ASN A 157 6.13 -3.17 -15.17
CA ASN A 157 6.51 -1.91 -15.81
C ASN A 157 6.77 -0.78 -14.81
N ILE A 158 6.31 -0.91 -13.56
CA ILE A 158 6.58 0.07 -12.49
C ILE A 158 7.82 -0.26 -11.64
N LEU A 159 8.44 -1.43 -11.87
CA LEU A 159 9.61 -1.85 -11.10
C LEU A 159 10.83 -0.97 -11.43
N PRO A 160 11.70 -0.67 -10.44
CA PRO A 160 12.97 0.01 -10.67
C PRO A 160 13.81 -0.70 -11.74
N LYS A 161 14.48 0.05 -12.62
CA LYS A 161 15.18 -0.51 -13.80
C LYS A 161 16.29 -1.52 -13.46
N ASP A 162 16.86 -1.42 -12.28
CA ASP A 162 17.91 -2.29 -11.74
C ASP A 162 17.38 -3.54 -11.02
N THR A 163 16.07 -3.76 -11.04
CA THR A 163 15.44 -4.94 -10.45
C THR A 163 15.95 -6.23 -11.10
N ILE A 164 16.33 -7.20 -10.27
CA ILE A 164 16.64 -8.57 -10.71
C ILE A 164 15.39 -9.42 -10.54
N ILE A 165 14.99 -10.10 -11.61
CA ILE A 165 13.83 -10.99 -11.61
C ILE A 165 14.31 -12.43 -11.49
N ILE A 166 13.79 -13.15 -10.50
CA ILE A 166 14.04 -14.58 -10.33
C ILE A 166 12.75 -15.32 -10.68
N LEU A 167 12.80 -16.20 -11.68
CA LEU A 167 11.69 -17.05 -12.06
C LEU A 167 12.03 -18.50 -11.74
N GLU A 168 11.28 -19.09 -10.83
CA GLU A 168 11.32 -20.53 -10.55
C GLU A 168 10.29 -21.24 -11.42
N GLU A 169 10.75 -22.21 -12.22
CA GLU A 169 9.93 -22.95 -13.19
C GLU A 169 9.03 -22.04 -14.05
N PRO A 170 9.60 -21.20 -14.94
CA PRO A 170 8.80 -20.29 -15.77
C PRO A 170 7.65 -20.96 -16.55
N GLY A 171 7.80 -22.24 -16.92
CA GLY A 171 6.75 -23.00 -17.59
C GLY A 171 5.55 -23.30 -16.68
N ASP A 172 5.80 -23.61 -15.41
CA ASP A 172 4.73 -23.81 -14.41
C ASP A 172 3.98 -22.50 -14.16
N ILE A 173 4.72 -21.37 -14.10
CA ILE A 173 4.11 -20.03 -13.96
C ILE A 173 3.20 -19.72 -15.15
N GLU A 174 3.65 -20.02 -16.38
CA GLU A 174 2.87 -19.86 -17.60
C GLU A 174 1.58 -20.69 -17.57
N GLU A 175 1.68 -21.96 -17.20
CA GLU A 175 0.52 -22.86 -17.12
C GLU A 175 -0.49 -22.35 -16.09
N VAL A 176 -0.04 -21.96 -14.90
CA VAL A 176 -0.90 -21.38 -13.86
C VAL A 176 -1.57 -20.09 -14.35
N ALA A 177 -0.83 -19.23 -15.04
CA ALA A 177 -1.38 -17.99 -15.59
C ALA A 177 -2.47 -18.27 -16.65
N ASN A 178 -2.25 -19.25 -17.53
CA ASN A 178 -3.20 -19.63 -18.56
C ASN A 178 -4.49 -20.21 -17.94
N VAL A 179 -4.35 -21.14 -16.99
CA VAL A 179 -5.50 -21.72 -16.26
C VAL A 179 -6.28 -20.64 -15.50
N PHE A 180 -5.59 -19.65 -14.93
CA PHE A 180 -6.24 -18.51 -14.27
C PHE A 180 -7.07 -17.67 -15.25
N LEU A 181 -6.52 -17.36 -16.43
CA LEU A 181 -7.21 -16.56 -17.46
C LEU A 181 -8.42 -17.30 -18.04
N GLU A 182 -8.31 -18.60 -18.29
CA GLU A 182 -9.42 -19.42 -18.79
C GLU A 182 -10.62 -19.45 -17.85
N ARG A 183 -10.38 -19.31 -16.55
CA ARG A 183 -11.42 -19.34 -15.51
C ARG A 183 -11.95 -17.97 -15.13
N ALA A 184 -11.32 -16.89 -15.58
CA ALA A 184 -11.71 -15.54 -15.22
C ALA A 184 -12.97 -15.11 -15.96
N GLU A 185 -13.93 -14.52 -15.23
CA GLU A 185 -15.19 -14.02 -15.82
C GLU A 185 -14.94 -12.90 -16.85
N ASP A 186 -13.92 -12.07 -16.64
CA ASP A 186 -13.53 -10.97 -17.52
C ASP A 186 -12.02 -11.01 -17.80
N ALA A 187 -11.60 -12.02 -18.57
CA ALA A 187 -10.20 -12.19 -18.97
C ALA A 187 -9.67 -11.01 -19.81
N GLY A 188 -10.54 -10.26 -20.49
CA GLY A 188 -10.15 -9.08 -21.29
C GLY A 188 -9.58 -7.94 -20.46
N ARG A 189 -9.76 -7.96 -19.13
CA ARG A 189 -9.17 -7.00 -18.20
C ARG A 189 -7.82 -7.42 -17.64
N LEU A 190 -7.36 -8.63 -17.93
CA LEU A 190 -6.16 -9.23 -17.36
C LEU A 190 -5.03 -9.27 -18.40
N TYR A 191 -3.80 -9.27 -17.90
CA TYR A 191 -2.62 -9.45 -18.75
C TYR A 191 -2.29 -10.92 -18.94
N SER A 192 -1.94 -11.28 -20.18
CA SER A 192 -1.49 -12.64 -20.48
C SER A 192 -0.07 -12.88 -19.97
N TRP A 193 0.29 -14.15 -19.80
CA TRP A 193 1.69 -14.50 -19.50
C TRP A 193 2.64 -13.94 -20.56
N ARG A 194 2.25 -13.95 -21.83
CA ARG A 194 3.02 -13.38 -22.93
C ARG A 194 3.33 -11.89 -22.72
N ASP A 195 2.34 -11.11 -22.31
CA ASP A 195 2.50 -9.67 -22.06
C ASP A 195 3.43 -9.43 -20.87
N ILE A 196 3.22 -10.19 -19.80
CA ILE A 196 4.05 -10.14 -18.58
C ILE A 196 5.50 -10.49 -18.94
N TYR A 197 5.71 -11.59 -19.64
CA TYR A 197 7.02 -12.09 -20.00
C TYR A 197 7.79 -11.11 -20.88
N ALA A 198 7.13 -10.53 -21.89
CA ALA A 198 7.69 -9.44 -22.69
C ALA A 198 8.09 -8.23 -21.83
N GLY A 199 7.27 -7.89 -20.82
CA GLY A 199 7.59 -6.85 -19.84
C GLY A 199 8.83 -7.17 -19.00
N LEU A 200 9.06 -8.45 -18.67
CA LEU A 200 10.19 -8.93 -17.88
C LEU A 200 11.52 -8.90 -18.66
N GLU A 201 11.51 -8.99 -19.98
CA GLU A 201 12.72 -9.04 -20.83
C GLU A 201 13.68 -7.84 -20.64
N ARG A 202 13.17 -6.70 -20.16
CA ARG A 202 13.98 -5.51 -19.88
C ARG A 202 14.87 -5.62 -18.64
N PHE A 203 14.63 -6.62 -17.77
CA PHE A 203 15.34 -6.79 -16.51
C PHE A 203 16.39 -7.88 -16.59
N THR A 204 17.38 -7.82 -15.69
CA THR A 204 18.28 -8.95 -15.44
C THR A 204 17.48 -10.11 -14.87
N GLN A 205 17.59 -11.30 -15.48
CA GLN A 205 16.79 -12.47 -15.10
C GLN A 205 17.66 -13.65 -14.65
N LEU A 206 17.26 -14.29 -13.56
CA LEU A 206 17.71 -15.62 -13.17
C LEU A 206 16.54 -16.59 -13.30
N ARG A 207 16.68 -17.61 -14.14
CA ARG A 207 15.66 -18.64 -14.34
C ARG A 207 16.14 -19.95 -13.73
N ILE A 208 15.35 -20.48 -12.81
CA ILE A 208 15.66 -21.71 -12.08
C ILE A 208 14.76 -22.80 -12.63
N TYR A 209 15.38 -23.89 -13.05
CA TYR A 209 14.70 -25.08 -13.53
C TYR A 209 15.21 -26.30 -12.77
N ARG A 210 14.30 -27.21 -12.42
CA ARG A 210 14.61 -28.54 -11.87
C ARG A 210 15.27 -29.42 -12.92
N PHE A 211 14.83 -29.29 -14.17
CA PHE A 211 15.40 -29.99 -15.31
C PHE A 211 15.85 -28.98 -16.37
N ALA A 212 16.99 -29.24 -17.01
CA ALA A 212 17.46 -28.37 -18.08
C ALA A 212 16.39 -28.28 -19.18
N PRO A 213 15.90 -27.08 -19.52
CA PRO A 213 14.93 -26.94 -20.59
C PRO A 213 15.59 -27.32 -21.92
N SER A 214 14.79 -27.78 -22.87
CA SER A 214 15.25 -28.15 -24.22
C SER A 214 15.61 -26.94 -25.09
N ALA A 215 15.34 -25.71 -24.61
CA ALA A 215 15.63 -24.47 -25.32
C ALA A 215 17.14 -24.15 -25.32
N SER A 216 17.60 -23.46 -26.36
CA SER A 216 18.97 -22.97 -26.46
C SER A 216 19.14 -21.68 -25.64
N GLY A 217 20.07 -21.65 -24.70
CA GLY A 217 20.35 -20.52 -23.83
C GLY A 217 21.62 -20.75 -23.00
N ASP A 218 22.14 -19.69 -22.38
CA ASP A 218 23.30 -19.78 -21.49
C ASP A 218 22.88 -20.35 -20.13
N PHE A 219 22.94 -21.68 -20.00
CA PHE A 219 22.59 -22.37 -18.75
C PHE A 219 23.83 -22.64 -17.90
N LEU A 220 23.80 -22.17 -16.65
CA LEU A 220 24.73 -22.61 -15.63
C LEU A 220 24.15 -23.84 -14.91
N LYS A 221 24.82 -24.99 -15.04
CA LYS A 221 24.41 -26.22 -14.36
C LYS A 221 24.97 -26.25 -12.94
N GLY A 222 24.11 -26.02 -11.95
CA GLY A 222 24.43 -26.24 -10.53
C GLY A 222 24.12 -27.67 -10.08
N ARG A 223 24.89 -28.20 -9.12
CA ARG A 223 24.49 -29.37 -8.31
C ARG A 223 24.10 -28.87 -6.92
N TYR A 224 22.84 -29.01 -6.56
CA TYR A 224 22.38 -28.76 -5.19
C TYR A 224 22.32 -30.09 -4.41
N LYS A 225 22.78 -30.07 -3.16
CA LYS A 225 22.56 -31.15 -2.20
C LYS A 225 21.56 -30.66 -1.17
N GLU A 226 20.37 -31.24 -1.19
CA GLU A 226 19.39 -31.03 -0.14
C GLU A 226 19.93 -31.61 1.17
N ARG A 227 20.07 -30.76 2.19
CA ARG A 227 20.45 -31.19 3.54
C ARG A 227 19.16 -31.36 4.33
N ALA A 228 18.63 -32.58 4.37
CA ALA A 228 17.54 -32.91 5.27
C ALA A 228 18.03 -32.72 6.72
N VAL A 229 17.56 -31.66 7.38
CA VAL A 229 17.72 -31.53 8.83
C VAL A 229 16.61 -32.37 9.45
N LEU A 230 16.95 -33.62 9.78
CA LEU A 230 16.08 -34.45 10.60
C LEU A 230 15.92 -33.78 11.97
N PRO A 231 14.70 -33.65 12.52
CA PRO A 231 14.53 -33.14 13.88
C PRO A 231 15.24 -34.09 14.86
N THR A 232 16.15 -33.54 15.65
CA THR A 232 16.78 -34.25 16.77
C THR A 232 15.67 -34.62 17.76
N GLN A 233 15.50 -35.93 18.04
CA GLN A 233 14.63 -36.41 19.12
C GLN A 233 15.18 -36.04 20.49
#